data_AF-A0A2D5MUV3-F1
#
_entry.id   AF-A0A2D5MUV3-F1
#
_cell.length_a   1.000
_cell.length_b   1.000
_cell.length_c   1.000
_cell.angle_alpha   90.00
_cell.angle_beta   90.00
_cell.angle_gamma   90.00
#
_symmetry.space_group_name_H-M   'P 1'
#
loop_
_entity.id
_entity.type
_entity.pdbx_description
1 polymer ?
#
loop_
_entity_poly.entity_id
_entity_poly.type
_entity_poly.pdbx_seq_one_letter_code
_entity_poly.pdbx_strand_id
1 'polypeptide(L)'
;MTTLRSILDYENAMLAFYASLLGAILSTVATLPQAWKASRKESTADLHFATFFTHFVSALVWAFYGFLIKGWILFIECLLVAILNFYVCSCIIRDQCARYHTR
;
A
#
# COMPACT_ATOMS: atom_id res chain seq x y z
N MET A 1 -39.22 -15.28 -0.47
CA MET A 1 -38.46 -14.07 -0.08
C MET A 1 -37.02 -14.39 0.37
N THR A 2 -36.74 -15.58 0.91
CA THR A 2 -35.40 -16.06 1.29
C THR A 2 -34.47 -16.35 0.09
N THR A 3 -34.98 -16.89 -1.02
CA THR A 3 -34.16 -17.29 -2.19
C THR A 3 -33.56 -16.12 -2.97
N LEU A 4 -34.31 -15.01 -3.12
CA LEU A 4 -33.81 -13.83 -3.83
C LEU A 4 -32.68 -13.14 -3.04
N ARG A 5 -32.83 -13.04 -1.71
CA ARG A 5 -31.81 -12.46 -0.83
C ARG A 5 -30.51 -13.25 -0.86
N SER A 6 -30.57 -14.58 -0.83
CA SER A 6 -29.37 -15.42 -0.92
C SER A 6 -28.64 -15.30 -2.26
N ILE A 7 -29.36 -15.12 -3.36
CA ILE A 7 -28.75 -14.90 -4.69
C ILE A 7 -28.03 -13.55 -4.71
N LEU A 8 -28.68 -12.48 -4.25
CA LEU A 8 -28.08 -11.14 -4.17
C LEU A 8 -26.86 -11.13 -3.24
N ASP A 9 -26.90 -11.80 -2.09
CA ASP A 9 -25.78 -11.89 -1.15
C ASP A 9 -24.57 -12.62 -1.79
N TYR A 10 -24.82 -13.66 -2.59
CA TYR A 10 -23.77 -14.38 -3.32
C TYR A 10 -23.12 -13.51 -4.42
N GLU A 11 -23.93 -12.83 -5.24
CA GLU A 11 -23.42 -11.92 -6.28
C GLU A 11 -22.58 -10.80 -5.66
N ASN A 12 -23.05 -10.19 -4.57
CA ASN A 12 -22.31 -9.16 -3.84
C ASN A 12 -20.96 -9.68 -3.29
N ALA A 13 -20.92 -10.91 -2.78
CA ALA A 13 -19.69 -11.51 -2.28
C ALA A 13 -18.67 -11.73 -3.42
N MET A 14 -19.11 -12.19 -4.58
CA MET A 14 -18.24 -12.39 -5.75
C MET A 14 -17.71 -11.06 -6.28
N LEU A 15 -18.56 -10.04 -6.40
CA LEU A 15 -18.16 -8.70 -6.81
C LEU A 15 -17.14 -8.10 -5.83
N ALA A 16 -17.37 -8.23 -4.52
CA ALA A 16 -16.45 -7.76 -3.50
C ALA A 16 -15.08 -8.46 -3.58
N PHE A 17 -15.06 -9.77 -3.84
CA PHE A 17 -13.83 -10.52 -4.05
C PHE A 17 -13.03 -9.99 -5.24
N TYR A 18 -13.66 -9.88 -6.42
CA TYR A 18 -12.97 -9.41 -7.63
C TYR A 18 -12.50 -7.95 -7.51
N ALA A 19 -13.32 -7.08 -6.93
CA ALA A 19 -12.96 -5.69 -6.70
C ALA A 19 -11.77 -5.57 -5.73
N SER A 20 -11.78 -6.33 -4.64
CA SER A 20 -10.68 -6.35 -3.67
C SER A 20 -9.38 -6.87 -4.30
N LEU A 21 -9.47 -7.94 -5.10
CA LEU A 21 -8.30 -8.51 -5.77
C LEU A 21 -7.70 -7.54 -6.79
N LEU A 22 -8.53 -6.93 -7.64
CA LEU A 22 -8.08 -5.97 -8.63
C LEU A 22 -7.47 -4.73 -7.97
N GLY A 23 -8.15 -4.18 -6.96
CA GLY A 23 -7.64 -3.05 -6.17
C GLY A 23 -6.29 -3.38 -5.54
N ALA A 24 -6.15 -4.58 -4.98
CA ALA A 24 -4.92 -5.01 -4.35
C ALA A 24 -3.74 -5.10 -5.33
N ILE A 25 -3.97 -5.70 -6.52
CA ILE A 25 -2.96 -5.80 -7.57
C ILE A 25 -2.54 -4.40 -8.05
N LEU A 26 -3.52 -3.55 -8.38
CA LEU A 26 -3.25 -2.21 -8.92
C LEU A 26 -2.47 -1.35 -7.93
N SER A 27 -2.88 -1.33 -6.66
CA SER A 27 -2.23 -0.56 -5.61
C SER A 27 -0.79 -1.04 -5.34
N THR A 28 -0.59 -2.36 -5.24
CA THR A 28 0.75 -2.93 -5.05
C THR A 28 1.65 -2.60 -6.24
N VAL A 29 1.17 -2.82 -7.47
CA VAL A 29 1.92 -2.53 -8.70
C VAL A 29 2.21 -1.04 -8.85
N ALA A 30 1.31 -0.15 -8.45
CA ALA A 30 1.56 1.30 -8.48
C ALA A 30 2.71 1.72 -7.55
N THR A 31 2.90 1.02 -6.44
CA THR A 31 3.91 1.36 -5.42
C THR A 31 5.31 0.83 -5.79
N LEU A 32 5.38 -0.27 -6.54
CA LEU A 32 6.64 -0.95 -6.90
C LEU A 32 7.63 -0.12 -7.73
N PRO A 33 7.24 0.56 -8.83
CA PRO A 33 8.16 1.38 -9.64
C PRO A 33 8.85 2.47 -8.83
N GLN A 34 8.11 3.07 -7.89
CA GLN A 34 8.62 4.15 -7.06
C GLN A 34 9.64 3.62 -6.03
N ALA A 35 9.35 2.47 -5.41
CA ALA A 35 10.30 1.77 -4.56
C ALA A 35 11.58 1.39 -5.32
N TRP A 36 11.42 0.90 -6.56
CA TRP A 36 12.56 0.57 -7.41
C TRP A 36 13.40 1.80 -7.78
N LYS A 37 12.76 2.93 -8.16
CA LYS A 37 13.47 4.20 -8.43
C LYS A 37 14.24 4.68 -7.19
N ALA A 38 13.62 4.68 -6.02
CA ALA A 38 14.21 5.14 -4.77
C ALA A 38 15.39 4.28 -4.29
N SER A 39 15.46 3.01 -4.71
CA SER A 39 16.58 2.12 -4.36
C SER A 39 17.93 2.60 -4.88
N ARG A 40 17.95 3.32 -6.02
CA ARG A 40 19.15 3.94 -6.59
C ARG A 40 19.67 5.04 -5.67
N LYS A 41 20.98 5.14 -5.48
CA LYS A 41 21.57 6.17 -4.61
C LYS A 41 21.30 7.56 -5.16
N GLU A 42 21.04 8.49 -4.25
CA GLU A 42 20.83 9.92 -4.53
C GLU A 42 19.66 10.22 -5.48
N SER A 43 18.78 9.25 -5.75
CA SER A 43 17.67 9.38 -6.70
C SER A 43 16.40 9.99 -6.11
N THR A 44 16.38 10.21 -4.79
CA THR A 44 15.18 10.64 -4.05
C THR A 44 15.08 12.16 -3.88
N ALA A 45 15.77 12.95 -4.72
CA ALA A 45 15.85 14.41 -4.58
C ALA A 45 14.50 15.12 -4.65
N ASP A 46 13.62 14.57 -5.48
CA ASP A 46 12.29 15.03 -5.81
C ASP A 46 11.21 14.45 -4.89
N LEU A 47 11.58 13.59 -3.93
CA LEU A 47 10.63 12.88 -3.08
C LEU A 47 10.50 13.55 -1.71
N HIS A 48 9.26 13.89 -1.34
CA HIS A 48 8.95 14.36 0.01
C HIS A 48 8.78 13.19 0.99
N PHE A 49 9.59 13.17 2.04
CA PHE A 49 9.49 12.17 3.12
C PHE A 49 8.08 12.09 3.72
N ALA A 50 7.47 13.25 4.00
CA ALA A 50 6.14 13.32 4.60
C ALA A 50 5.08 12.55 3.80
N THR A 51 5.15 12.58 2.48
CA THR A 51 4.22 11.84 1.60
C THR A 51 4.31 10.34 1.82
N PHE A 52 5.51 9.77 1.76
CA PHE A 52 5.67 8.32 1.92
C PHE A 52 5.42 7.87 3.36
N PHE A 53 5.75 8.72 4.34
CA PHE A 53 5.46 8.44 5.74
C PHE A 53 3.96 8.45 6.05
N THR A 54 3.20 9.41 5.52
CA THR A 54 1.73 9.40 5.68
C THR A 54 1.09 8.21 4.96
N HIS A 55 1.59 7.83 3.78
CA HIS A 55 1.14 6.61 3.11
C HIS A 55 1.46 5.34 3.91
N PHE A 56 2.64 5.25 4.52
CA PHE A 56 2.99 4.15 5.42
C PHE A 56 2.02 4.03 6.60
N VAL A 57 1.75 5.13 7.31
CA VAL A 57 0.82 5.13 8.45
C VAL A 57 -0.61 4.80 7.99
N SER A 58 -1.05 5.39 6.88
CA SER A 58 -2.37 5.11 6.28
C SER A 58 -2.53 3.62 5.96
N ALA A 59 -1.52 3.00 5.34
CA ALA A 59 -1.55 1.58 5.01
C ALA A 59 -1.62 0.69 6.25
N LEU A 60 -0.93 1.04 7.35
CA LEU A 60 -1.08 0.32 8.62
C LEU A 60 -2.50 0.43 9.21
N VAL A 61 -3.10 1.62 9.15
CA VAL A 61 -4.48 1.84 9.61
C VAL A 61 -5.47 1.03 8.78
N TRP A 62 -5.30 1.01 7.45
CA TRP A 62 -6.14 0.22 6.54
C TRP A 62 -5.94 -1.27 6.69
N ALA A 63 -4.71 -1.74 6.94
CA ALA A 63 -4.46 -3.13 7.27
C ALA A 63 -5.22 -3.51 8.55
N PHE A 64 -5.09 -2.71 9.61
CA PHE A 64 -5.82 -2.95 10.85
C PHE A 64 -7.34 -2.99 10.62
N TYR A 65 -7.89 -2.07 9.84
CA TYR A 65 -9.31 -2.11 9.45
C TYR A 65 -9.68 -3.38 8.67
N GLY A 66 -8.88 -3.79 7.68
CA GLY A 66 -9.06 -5.02 6.91
C GLY A 66 -9.11 -6.26 7.79
N PHE A 67 -8.26 -6.32 8.81
CA PHE A 67 -8.27 -7.38 9.82
C PHE A 67 -9.60 -7.40 10.61
N LEU A 68 -10.08 -6.24 11.07
CA LEU A 68 -11.34 -6.15 11.84
C LEU A 68 -12.55 -6.65 11.04
N ILE A 69 -12.61 -6.38 9.74
CA ILE A 69 -13.71 -6.82 8.86
C ILE A 69 -13.50 -8.22 8.27
N LYS A 70 -12.45 -8.95 8.68
CA LYS A 70 -12.03 -10.24 8.09
C LYS A 70 -11.77 -10.17 6.58
N GLY A 71 -11.44 -8.99 6.07
CA GLY A 71 -11.09 -8.71 4.68
C GLY A 71 -9.63 -9.03 4.41
N TRP A 72 -9.29 -10.32 4.32
CA TRP A 72 -7.90 -10.77 4.22
C TRP A 72 -7.13 -10.21 3.01
N ILE A 73 -7.81 -9.98 1.88
CA ILE A 73 -7.17 -9.39 0.68
C ILE A 73 -6.68 -7.96 0.99
N LEU A 74 -7.56 -7.13 1.56
CA LEU A 74 -7.24 -5.75 1.95
C LEU A 74 -6.14 -5.73 3.03
N PHE A 75 -6.25 -6.61 4.03
CA PHE A 75 -5.24 -6.71 5.09
C PHE A 75 -3.84 -7.01 4.53
N ILE A 76 -3.72 -8.04 3.70
CA ILE A 76 -2.43 -8.46 3.15
C ILE A 76 -1.85 -7.39 2.22
N GLU A 77 -2.68 -6.82 1.34
CA GLU A 77 -2.19 -5.79 0.42
C GLU A 77 -1.72 -4.54 1.16
N CYS A 78 -2.50 -4.04 2.12
CA CYS A 78 -2.10 -2.87 2.89
C CYS A 78 -0.80 -3.09 3.67
N LEU A 79 -0.53 -4.30 4.16
CA LEU A 79 0.77 -4.64 4.75
C LEU A 79 1.91 -4.59 3.72
N LEU A 80 1.70 -5.10 2.50
CA LEU A 80 2.70 -5.02 1.43
C LEU A 80 2.99 -3.57 1.05
N VAL A 81 1.95 -2.75 0.88
CA VAL A 81 2.07 -1.31 0.60
C VAL A 81 2.78 -0.58 1.73
N ALA A 82 2.50 -0.92 3.00
CA ALA A 82 3.20 -0.36 4.15
C ALA A 82 4.70 -0.68 4.09
N ILE A 83 5.08 -1.93 3.82
CA ILE A 83 6.48 -2.35 3.68
C ILE A 83 7.18 -1.57 2.56
N LEU A 84 6.54 -1.41 1.40
CA LEU A 84 7.10 -0.67 0.27
C LEU A 84 7.28 0.83 0.59
N ASN A 85 6.31 1.46 1.24
CA ASN A 85 6.41 2.87 1.63
C ASN A 85 7.48 3.09 2.72
N PHE A 86 7.59 2.16 3.68
CA PHE A 86 8.66 2.18 4.68
C PHE A 86 10.05 2.04 4.04
N TYR A 87 10.17 1.17 3.02
CA TYR A 87 11.39 1.04 2.24
C TYR A 87 11.75 2.35 1.53
N VAL A 88 10.80 3.01 0.87
CA VAL A 88 11.04 4.32 0.23
C VAL A 88 11.47 5.38 1.27
N CYS A 89 10.81 5.43 2.43
CA CYS A 89 11.20 6.33 3.52
C CYS A 89 12.66 6.11 3.94
N SER A 90 13.08 4.85 4.04
CA SER A 90 14.46 4.48 4.38
C SER A 90 15.46 4.94 3.32
N CYS A 91 15.10 4.84 2.03
CA CYS A 91 15.91 5.37 0.92
C CYS A 91 16.02 6.90 0.94
N ILE A 92 14.94 7.61 1.26
CA ILE A 92 14.95 9.08 1.40
C ILE A 92 15.89 9.49 2.53
N ILE A 93 15.79 8.86 3.71
CA ILE A 93 16.68 9.15 4.85
C ILE A 93 18.14 8.88 4.48
N ARG A 94 18.43 7.75 3.82
CA ARG A 94 19.78 7.40 3.33
C ARG A 94 20.36 8.51 2.47
N ASP A 95 19.61 8.98 1.47
CA ASP A 95 20.08 9.98 0.52
C ASP A 95 20.21 11.37 1.18
N GLN A 96 19.32 11.72 2.11
CA GLN A 96 19.42 12.97 2.87
C GLN A 96 20.68 12.99 3.75
N CYS A 97 20.98 11.90 4.44
CA CYS A 97 22.21 11.78 5.23
C CYS A 97 23.47 11.92 4.36
N ALA A 98 23.48 11.30 3.18
CA ALA A 98 24.61 11.41 2.24
C ALA A 98 24.82 12.86 1.77
N ARG A 99 23.74 13.59 1.47
CA ARG A 99 23.81 15.00 1.04
C ARG A 99 24.22 15.97 2.15
N TYR A 100 23.96 15.63 3.41
CA TYR A 100 24.40 16.45 4.54
C TYR A 100 25.93 16.39 4.73
N HIS A 101 26.58 15.28 4.38
CA HIS A 101 28.04 15.12 4.52
C HIS A 101 28.84 15.75 3.38
N THR A 102 28.21 16.05 2.24
CA THR A 102 28.85 16.68 1.07
C THR A 102 28.69 18.19 1.02
N ARG A 103 27.96 18.79 1.96
CA ARG A 103 27.79 20.24 2.14
C ARG A 103 28.64 20.74 3.29
#